data_AF-A0A0D6QXZ8-F1
#
_entry.id   AF-A0A0D6QXZ8-F1
#
_cell.length_a   1.000
_cell.length_b   1.000
_cell.length_c   1.000
_cell.angle_alpha   90.00
_cell.angle_beta   90.00
_cell.angle_gamma   90.00
#
_symmetry.space_group_name_H-M   'P 1'
#
loop_
_entity.id
_entity.type
_entity.pdbx_description
1 polymer ?
#
loop_
_entity_poly.entity_id
_entity_poly.type
_entity_poly.pdbx_seq_one_letter_code
_entity_poly.pdbx_strand_id
1 'polypeptide(L)'
;MRTRAERESSGKKKKAALALASDALPLPVALTNKIFFVLFFVASYFLIRRWREKGRIYIPLYTVSLVEILALLSLVASFSYLLGFFGIAFVQNIIAKPSDFDSDREDLPSRSRSQSPSCRCSAPSVDGEVWKSCEIGLGKGKGIDKSSGDEEIALAVANGSVASHTLEKSLGDCRRAACVRRRAVELMSGRSLEGLPLEGFDYDGIRDQCCELPVGFVQIPVGVVGPLLVNGVQYMVPMATTEGCLVASTNRGCKAIYQSGGATSILLKDGMTRAPVVSFESVKRAAELKCYVEEPSNFPRLSMLFNRTSKFAKLQGIQCVLGGRNVYMRFNCSTGDAMGMNMVSKGVQNVLNYLQDIYPDMDVISISGNFCADKKATAVNWIEGRGKSVVCEAVIKEEIVTKILKTSVSALLELNMIKNLVGSALAGAIGGYNAHAANIISAIFIATGQDPAQNVESSQCMTMMEAANGKDLHVSVTMPCIEVGTIGGGTQLASQAACLNLLGVKGANLDMPGSHSQCLAKIIAGAVLAGELSLMSALAAGHLVKSHMKYNRSSKDIASTGLSGSTDVRRSSDIACLP
;
A
#
# COMPACT_ATOMS: atom_id res chain seq x y z
N MET A 1 -4.14 1.64 86.47
CA MET A 1 -3.80 0.28 85.99
C MET A 1 -5.09 -0.44 85.61
N ARG A 2 -5.38 -0.57 84.31
CA ARG A 2 -6.60 -1.20 83.77
C ARG A 2 -6.31 -1.61 82.32
N THR A 3 -6.77 -2.71 81.74
CA THR A 3 -7.20 -4.07 82.16
C THR A 3 -7.49 -4.79 80.84
N ARG A 4 -7.35 -6.11 80.81
CA ARG A 4 -7.70 -6.96 79.67
C ARG A 4 -9.22 -7.24 79.66
N ALA A 5 -9.76 -7.35 78.45
CA ALA A 5 -10.99 -8.05 78.01
C ALA A 5 -12.37 -7.35 78.04
N GLU A 6 -13.13 -7.70 76.98
CA GLU A 6 -14.60 -7.73 76.77
C GLU A 6 -15.31 -6.69 75.86
N ARG A 7 -15.87 -7.27 74.77
CA ARG A 7 -17.24 -7.17 74.22
C ARG A 7 -17.76 -5.98 73.38
N GLU A 8 -18.27 -6.40 72.22
CA GLU A 8 -19.58 -6.11 71.60
C GLU A 8 -19.83 -4.86 70.71
N SER A 9 -20.24 -5.19 69.47
CA SER A 9 -21.45 -4.71 68.79
C SER A 9 -21.40 -3.49 67.85
N SER A 10 -21.54 -3.84 66.57
CA SER A 10 -22.43 -3.23 65.56
C SER A 10 -22.01 -1.93 64.86
N GLY A 11 -21.99 -2.02 63.53
CA GLY A 11 -21.84 -0.89 62.62
C GLY A 11 -21.92 -1.36 61.16
N LYS A 12 -23.09 -1.86 60.75
CA LYS A 12 -23.41 -2.19 59.35
C LYS A 12 -23.17 -0.95 58.46
N LYS A 13 -22.19 -0.99 57.56
CA LYS A 13 -22.21 -0.20 56.32
C LYS A 13 -22.37 -1.15 55.14
N LYS A 14 -23.60 -1.22 54.62
CA LYS A 14 -23.96 -1.86 53.35
C LYS A 14 -23.09 -1.26 52.24
N LYS A 15 -22.23 -2.08 51.62
CA LYS A 15 -21.74 -1.80 50.27
C LYS A 15 -22.92 -2.01 49.33
N ALA A 16 -23.40 -0.94 48.71
CA ALA A 16 -24.30 -1.04 47.57
C ALA A 16 -23.57 -1.80 46.45
N ALA A 17 -24.03 -3.01 46.17
CA ALA A 17 -23.60 -3.77 45.00
C ALA A 17 -24.09 -3.03 43.75
N LEU A 18 -23.19 -2.79 42.82
CA LEU A 18 -23.53 -2.29 41.49
C LEU A 18 -24.36 -3.39 40.81
N ALA A 19 -25.66 -3.14 40.62
CA ALA A 19 -26.57 -4.10 39.99
C ALA A 19 -26.09 -4.39 38.56
N LEU A 20 -25.71 -5.64 38.31
CA LEU A 20 -25.46 -6.15 36.96
C LEU A 20 -26.81 -6.49 36.33
N ALA A 21 -26.93 -6.31 35.01
CA ALA A 21 -28.12 -6.69 34.25
C ALA A 21 -28.47 -8.20 34.34
N SER A 22 -27.63 -9.00 35.00
CA SER A 22 -27.89 -10.40 35.37
C SER A 22 -28.90 -10.58 36.50
N ASP A 23 -29.24 -9.53 37.26
CA ASP A 23 -30.15 -9.62 38.41
C ASP A 23 -31.65 -9.47 38.03
N ALA A 24 -31.95 -9.32 36.73
CA ALA A 24 -33.30 -9.04 36.24
C ALA A 24 -34.14 -10.28 35.87
N LEU A 25 -33.59 -11.50 35.92
CA LEU A 25 -34.32 -12.73 35.54
C LEU A 25 -34.03 -13.89 36.52
N PRO A 26 -35.05 -14.62 37.00
CA PRO A 26 -34.90 -15.64 38.05
C PRO A 26 -34.32 -16.98 37.56
N LEU A 27 -33.64 -17.00 36.41
CA LEU A 27 -33.15 -18.23 35.75
C LEU A 27 -31.62 -18.24 35.65
N PRO A 28 -30.97 -19.42 35.76
CA PRO A 28 -29.52 -19.54 35.59
C PRO A 28 -29.07 -18.96 34.24
N VAL A 29 -28.06 -18.10 34.24
CA VAL A 29 -27.56 -17.37 33.05
C VAL A 29 -27.26 -18.31 31.87
N ALA A 30 -26.71 -19.50 32.13
CA ALA A 30 -26.44 -20.51 31.11
C ALA A 30 -27.71 -21.05 30.43
N LEU A 31 -28.82 -21.13 31.17
CA LEU A 31 -30.11 -21.56 30.64
C LEU A 31 -30.77 -20.44 29.82
N THR A 32 -30.73 -19.20 30.34
CA THR A 32 -31.26 -18.02 29.66
C THR A 32 -30.53 -17.79 28.32
N ASN A 33 -29.20 -17.93 28.30
CA ASN A 33 -28.40 -17.85 27.07
C ASN A 33 -28.77 -18.93 26.05
N LYS A 34 -28.96 -20.19 26.48
CA LYS A 34 -29.39 -21.27 25.59
C LYS A 34 -30.77 -20.99 25.00
N ILE A 35 -31.70 -20.49 25.80
CA ILE A 35 -33.07 -20.14 25.35
C ILE A 35 -33.01 -19.05 24.28
N PHE A 36 -32.30 -17.94 24.53
CA PHE A 36 -32.24 -16.84 23.56
C PHE A 36 -31.45 -17.19 22.30
N PHE A 37 -30.42 -18.05 22.41
CA PHE A 37 -29.70 -18.55 21.24
C PHE A 37 -30.60 -19.43 20.37
N VAL A 38 -31.32 -20.38 20.95
CA VAL A 38 -32.29 -21.23 20.22
C VAL A 38 -33.41 -20.38 19.63
N LEU A 39 -33.96 -19.42 20.39
CA LEU A 39 -35.02 -18.53 19.94
C LEU A 39 -34.57 -17.69 18.73
N PHE A 40 -33.35 -17.17 18.74
CA PHE A 40 -32.77 -16.39 17.64
C PHE A 40 -32.69 -17.21 16.35
N PHE A 41 -32.15 -18.43 16.41
CA PHE A 41 -32.01 -19.27 15.21
C PHE A 41 -33.35 -19.81 14.71
N VAL A 42 -34.27 -20.16 15.61
CA VAL A 42 -35.62 -20.62 15.22
C VAL A 42 -36.43 -19.50 14.59
N ALA A 43 -36.42 -18.29 15.16
CA ALA A 43 -37.11 -17.13 14.60
C ALA A 43 -36.50 -16.71 13.25
N SER A 44 -35.17 -16.68 13.13
CA SER A 44 -34.45 -16.40 11.88
C SER A 44 -34.81 -17.40 10.80
N TYR A 45 -34.76 -18.70 11.11
CA TYR A 45 -35.07 -19.77 10.16
C TYR A 45 -36.53 -19.71 9.69
N PHE A 46 -37.47 -19.47 10.62
CA PHE A 46 -38.88 -19.31 10.30
C PHE A 46 -39.12 -18.12 9.35
N LEU A 47 -38.53 -16.96 9.61
CA LEU A 47 -38.67 -15.76 8.79
C LEU A 47 -38.08 -15.96 7.38
N ILE A 48 -36.88 -16.55 7.28
CA ILE A 48 -36.25 -16.85 5.98
C ILE A 48 -37.11 -17.81 5.16
N ARG A 49 -37.66 -18.85 5.79
CA ARG A 49 -38.54 -19.80 5.12
C ARG A 49 -39.84 -19.14 4.64
N ARG A 50 -40.45 -18.29 5.47
CA ARG A 50 -41.69 -17.58 5.12
C ARG A 50 -41.48 -16.54 4.02
N TRP A 51 -40.38 -15.80 4.05
CA TRP A 51 -40.04 -14.85 2.97
C TRP A 51 -39.73 -15.57 1.66
N ARG A 52 -39.10 -16.75 1.71
CA ARG A 52 -38.90 -17.61 0.53
C ARG A 52 -40.23 -18.13 -0.03
N GLU A 53 -41.18 -18.50 0.82
CA GLU A 53 -42.53 -18.92 0.40
C GLU A 53 -43.31 -17.75 -0.22
N LYS A 54 -43.26 -16.55 0.37
CA LYS A 54 -43.88 -15.33 -0.21
C LYS A 54 -43.29 -14.95 -1.56
N GLY A 55 -41.96 -15.06 -1.70
CA GLY A 55 -41.29 -14.84 -2.98
C GLY A 55 -41.72 -15.82 -4.08
N ARG A 56 -42.12 -17.05 -3.72
CA ARG A 56 -42.64 -18.04 -4.68
C ARG A 56 -44.09 -17.81 -5.09
N ILE A 57 -44.89 -17.16 -4.24
CA ILE A 57 -46.33 -16.95 -4.45
C ILE A 57 -46.62 -15.48 -4.83
N TYR A 58 -45.59 -14.68 -5.13
CA TYR A 58 -45.67 -13.25 -5.50
C TYR A 58 -46.45 -12.39 -4.50
N ILE A 59 -46.41 -12.75 -3.22
CA ILE A 59 -47.01 -11.96 -2.15
C ILE A 59 -46.00 -10.87 -1.75
N PRO A 60 -46.39 -9.58 -1.74
CA PRO A 60 -45.47 -8.50 -1.39
C PRO A 60 -44.93 -8.65 0.04
N LEU A 61 -43.61 -8.48 0.21
CA LEU A 61 -42.91 -8.70 1.49
C LEU A 61 -43.36 -7.77 2.63
N TYR A 62 -44.01 -6.64 2.31
CA TYR A 62 -44.58 -5.73 3.31
C TYR A 62 -45.88 -6.24 3.96
N THR A 63 -46.49 -7.30 3.43
CA THR A 63 -47.72 -7.88 4.00
C THR A 63 -47.37 -8.84 5.14
N VAL A 64 -47.18 -8.33 6.35
CA VAL A 64 -46.72 -9.14 7.50
C VAL A 64 -47.90 -9.73 8.28
N SER A 65 -47.93 -11.06 8.44
CA SER A 65 -48.91 -11.75 9.26
C SER A 65 -48.59 -11.63 10.76
N LEU A 66 -49.60 -11.83 11.63
CA LEU A 66 -49.43 -11.75 13.09
C LEU A 66 -48.32 -12.69 13.60
N VAL A 67 -48.17 -13.86 12.99
CA VAL A 67 -47.10 -14.83 13.34
C VAL A 67 -45.71 -14.31 12.94
N GLU A 68 -45.59 -13.62 11.80
CA GLU A 68 -44.33 -13.02 11.36
C GLU A 68 -43.96 -11.80 12.20
N ILE A 69 -44.95 -11.02 12.67
CA ILE A 69 -44.71 -9.93 13.63
C ILE A 69 -44.15 -10.51 14.94
N LEU A 70 -44.75 -11.57 15.48
CA LEU A 70 -44.26 -12.23 16.69
C LEU A 70 -42.85 -12.82 16.51
N ALA A 71 -42.54 -13.39 15.34
CA ALA A 71 -41.21 -13.89 15.03
C ALA A 71 -40.18 -12.75 14.90
N LEU A 72 -40.54 -11.62 14.28
CA LEU A 72 -39.69 -10.43 14.20
C LEU A 72 -39.42 -9.83 15.59
N LEU A 73 -40.44 -9.72 16.44
CA LEU A 73 -40.27 -9.25 17.82
C LEU A 73 -39.38 -10.20 18.63
N SER A 74 -39.56 -11.52 18.46
CA SER A 74 -38.72 -12.54 19.12
C SER A 74 -37.27 -12.48 18.63
N LEU A 75 -37.06 -12.21 17.35
CA LEU A 75 -35.75 -12.03 16.74
C LEU A 75 -35.04 -10.78 17.28
N VAL A 76 -35.73 -9.64 17.32
CA VAL A 76 -35.18 -8.38 17.84
C VAL A 76 -34.87 -8.49 19.33
N ALA A 77 -35.76 -9.10 20.12
CA ALA A 77 -35.56 -9.31 21.55
C ALA A 77 -34.36 -10.24 21.84
N SER A 78 -34.27 -11.37 21.13
CA SER A 78 -33.14 -12.30 21.28
C SER A 78 -31.81 -11.73 20.78
N PHE A 79 -31.83 -10.97 19.68
CA PHE A 79 -30.65 -10.28 19.18
C PHE A 79 -30.16 -9.20 20.16
N SER A 80 -31.07 -8.38 20.70
CA SER A 80 -30.72 -7.35 21.68
C SER A 80 -30.14 -7.95 22.96
N TYR A 81 -30.70 -9.09 23.42
CA TYR A 81 -30.17 -9.84 24.55
C TYR A 81 -28.76 -10.39 24.29
N LEU A 82 -28.55 -11.05 23.15
CA LEU A 82 -27.25 -11.61 22.77
C LEU A 82 -26.20 -10.51 22.56
N LEU A 83 -26.58 -9.37 21.97
CA LEU A 83 -25.70 -8.21 21.81
C LEU A 83 -25.37 -7.56 23.16
N GLY A 84 -26.32 -7.47 24.09
CA GLY A 84 -26.06 -6.97 25.44
C GLY A 84 -25.13 -7.89 26.24
N PHE A 85 -25.29 -9.21 26.11
CA PHE A 85 -24.50 -10.19 26.87
C PHE A 85 -23.09 -10.41 26.29
N PHE A 86 -22.96 -10.52 24.96
CA PHE A 86 -21.66 -10.72 24.29
C PHE A 86 -20.97 -9.41 23.89
N GLY A 87 -21.72 -8.33 23.67
CA GLY A 87 -21.19 -7.04 23.21
C GLY A 87 -20.47 -6.22 24.28
N ILE A 88 -20.75 -6.42 25.57
CA ILE A 88 -20.02 -5.72 26.65
C ILE A 88 -18.54 -6.14 26.67
N ALA A 89 -18.23 -7.42 26.40
CA ALA A 89 -16.86 -7.90 26.27
C ALA A 89 -16.15 -7.35 25.01
N PHE A 90 -16.91 -7.09 23.94
CA PHE A 90 -16.39 -6.52 22.69
C PHE A 90 -16.13 -5.02 22.80
N VAL A 91 -17.05 -4.27 23.42
CA VAL A 91 -16.94 -2.81 23.63
C VAL A 91 -15.84 -2.46 24.64
N GLN A 92 -15.64 -3.27 25.69
CA GLN A 92 -14.51 -3.08 26.62
C GLN A 92 -13.14 -3.28 25.95
N ASN A 93 -13.06 -4.11 24.90
CA ASN A 93 -11.83 -4.36 24.15
C ASN A 93 -11.53 -3.26 23.11
N ILE A 94 -12.56 -2.53 22.67
CA ILE A 94 -12.45 -1.40 21.72
C ILE A 94 -12.15 -0.08 22.44
N ILE A 95 -12.71 0.13 23.63
CA ILE A 95 -12.48 1.35 24.44
C ILE A 95 -11.06 1.37 25.05
N ALA A 96 -10.35 0.22 25.07
CA ALA A 96 -8.99 0.11 25.60
C ALA A 96 -7.88 0.71 24.69
N LYS A 97 -8.23 1.44 23.62
CA LYS A 97 -7.28 2.23 22.84
C LYS A 97 -7.78 3.67 22.66
N PRO A 98 -7.21 4.64 23.38
CA PRO A 98 -7.23 6.03 22.96
C PRO A 98 -5.90 6.38 22.27
N SER A 99 -6.01 6.84 21.03
CA SER A 99 -5.01 7.66 20.33
C SER A 99 -5.08 9.10 20.86
N ASP A 100 -3.91 9.68 21.16
CA ASP A 100 -3.73 11.07 21.59
C ASP A 100 -4.20 12.07 20.51
N PHE A 101 -5.08 12.99 20.89
CA PHE A 101 -5.12 14.35 20.35
C PHE A 101 -5.67 15.30 21.42
N ASP A 102 -4.95 16.39 21.61
CA ASP A 102 -4.94 17.28 22.78
C ASP A 102 -5.96 18.42 22.65
N SER A 103 -6.66 18.75 23.74
CA SER A 103 -7.28 20.07 23.98
C SER A 103 -7.62 20.26 25.46
N ASP A 104 -6.75 21.00 26.16
CA ASP A 104 -6.95 21.95 27.25
C ASP A 104 -8.03 21.74 28.36
N ARG A 105 -7.48 21.70 29.58
CA ARG A 105 -7.88 22.36 30.86
C ARG A 105 -8.88 21.73 31.86
N GLU A 106 -8.36 21.70 33.11
CA GLU A 106 -8.97 21.81 34.47
C GLU A 106 -9.03 20.55 35.38
N ASP A 107 -8.06 20.52 36.31
CA ASP A 107 -8.07 20.23 37.76
C ASP A 107 -8.70 18.95 38.42
N LEU A 108 -7.77 18.17 39.04
CA LEU A 108 -7.80 17.45 40.34
C LEU A 108 -8.67 16.16 40.52
N PRO A 109 -8.38 15.27 41.51
CA PRO A 109 -7.09 14.79 42.04
C PRO A 109 -6.95 13.25 42.13
N SER A 110 -5.67 12.83 42.16
CA SER A 110 -5.05 11.54 42.53
C SER A 110 -5.86 10.43 43.24
N ARG A 111 -5.78 9.20 42.71
CA ARG A 111 -5.75 7.98 43.54
C ARG A 111 -4.96 6.82 42.90
N SER A 112 -3.99 6.35 43.68
CA SER A 112 -3.00 5.29 43.49
C SER A 112 -3.46 4.02 42.76
N ARG A 113 -2.68 3.59 41.75
CA ARG A 113 -2.79 2.28 41.10
C ARG A 113 -1.53 1.45 41.37
N SER A 114 -1.74 0.29 41.97
CA SER A 114 -0.77 -0.78 42.19
C SER A 114 -0.25 -1.35 40.87
N GLN A 115 1.02 -1.74 40.90
CA GLN A 115 1.86 -2.12 39.77
C GLN A 115 1.44 -3.46 39.15
N SER A 116 1.44 -3.51 37.82
CA SER A 116 1.60 -4.73 37.01
C SER A 116 2.59 -4.40 35.87
N PRO A 117 3.39 -5.38 35.40
CA PRO A 117 4.66 -5.09 34.73
C PRO A 117 4.43 -4.59 33.31
N SER A 118 4.57 -3.28 33.10
CA SER A 118 4.68 -2.71 31.77
C SER A 118 6.01 -3.14 31.16
N CYS A 119 5.98 -3.84 30.03
CA CYS A 119 7.14 -3.93 29.15
C CYS A 119 7.42 -2.52 28.63
N ARG A 120 8.24 -1.76 29.36
CA ARG A 120 8.79 -0.49 28.88
C ARG A 120 9.78 -0.87 27.80
N CYS A 121 9.46 -0.56 26.56
CA CYS A 121 10.50 -0.24 25.59
C CYS A 121 11.15 1.04 26.12
N SER A 122 12.13 0.90 27.01
CA SER A 122 13.02 2.00 27.35
C SER A 122 13.64 2.42 26.02
N ALA A 123 13.40 3.66 25.58
CA ALA A 123 14.35 4.29 24.68
C ALA A 123 15.72 4.07 25.32
N PRO A 124 16.68 3.46 24.61
CA PRO A 124 17.98 3.21 25.20
C PRO A 124 18.49 4.56 25.72
N SER A 125 18.83 4.61 27.00
CA SER A 125 19.47 5.77 27.60
C SER A 125 20.69 6.08 26.74
N VAL A 126 20.63 7.18 26.00
CA VAL A 126 21.84 7.80 25.49
C VAL A 126 22.58 8.20 26.75
N ASP A 127 23.70 7.54 27.03
CA ASP A 127 24.56 7.91 28.15
C ASP A 127 24.86 9.40 28.00
N GLY A 128 24.29 10.19 28.92
CA GLY A 128 24.28 11.66 28.90
C GLY A 128 25.65 12.28 29.15
N GLU A 129 26.74 11.55 28.96
CA GLU A 129 28.11 12.01 29.24
C GLU A 129 28.87 12.50 28.00
N VAL A 130 28.33 12.35 26.78
CA VAL A 130 29.04 12.83 25.57
C VAL A 130 28.77 14.31 25.26
N TRP A 131 27.75 14.94 25.85
CA TRP A 131 27.52 16.38 25.63
C TRP A 131 28.24 17.27 26.65
N LYS A 132 29.58 17.20 26.64
CA LYS A 132 30.37 18.38 27.02
C LYS A 132 30.42 19.27 25.79
N SER A 133 29.76 20.42 25.89
CA SER A 133 29.83 21.54 24.96
C SER A 133 31.29 21.81 24.59
N CYS A 134 31.75 21.23 23.48
CA CYS A 134 32.93 21.73 22.79
C CYS A 134 32.47 23.02 22.11
N GLU A 135 32.71 24.15 22.78
CA GLU A 135 32.72 25.47 22.15
C GLU A 135 33.89 25.53 21.15
N ILE A 136 33.79 24.77 20.05
CA ILE A 136 34.60 25.01 18.88
C ILE A 136 33.96 26.20 18.18
N GLY A 137 34.55 27.37 18.41
CA GLY A 137 34.11 28.66 17.91
C GLY A 137 34.20 28.79 16.39
N LEU A 138 33.36 28.07 15.66
CA LEU A 138 32.89 28.51 14.35
C LEU A 138 31.69 29.41 14.60
N GLY A 139 31.96 30.71 14.79
CA GLY A 139 30.92 31.71 15.03
C GLY A 139 29.76 31.56 14.05
N LYS A 140 28.53 31.71 14.54
CA LYS A 140 27.30 31.71 13.74
C LYS A 140 27.51 32.53 12.47
N GLY A 141 27.50 31.87 11.30
CA GLY A 141 27.61 32.54 10.01
C GLY A 141 29.01 32.62 9.39
N LYS A 142 30.05 31.96 9.93
CA LYS A 142 31.28 31.73 9.14
C LYS A 142 31.01 30.66 8.09
N GLY A 143 31.26 31.00 6.81
CA GLY A 143 31.19 30.04 5.71
C GLY A 143 32.15 28.87 5.96
N ILE A 144 31.76 27.67 5.51
CA ILE A 144 32.59 26.48 5.61
C ILE A 144 33.85 26.70 4.77
N ASP A 145 35.02 26.66 5.40
CA ASP A 145 36.28 26.62 4.67
C ASP A 145 36.45 25.21 4.08
N LYS A 146 36.74 25.14 2.77
CA LYS A 146 36.89 23.86 2.07
C LYS A 146 38.09 23.06 2.58
N SER A 147 39.08 23.72 3.20
CA SER A 147 40.23 23.07 3.86
C SER A 147 39.96 22.53 5.26
N SER A 148 38.82 22.86 5.89
CA SER A 148 38.49 22.35 7.23
C SER A 148 38.38 20.82 7.22
N GLY A 149 38.80 20.19 8.31
CA GLY A 149 38.74 18.73 8.47
C GLY A 149 37.29 18.24 8.61
N ASP A 150 36.98 17.09 8.05
CA ASP A 150 35.61 16.54 8.01
C ASP A 150 34.98 16.38 9.40
N GLU A 151 35.79 16.04 10.42
CA GLU A 151 35.31 15.88 11.81
C GLU A 151 34.88 17.21 12.44
N GLU A 152 35.59 18.31 12.16
CA GLU A 152 35.23 19.64 12.66
C GLU A 152 33.91 20.12 12.04
N ILE A 153 33.76 19.89 10.73
CA ILE A 153 32.53 20.23 10.02
C ILE A 153 31.38 19.36 10.52
N ALA A 154 31.61 18.07 10.77
CA ALA A 154 30.61 17.17 11.33
C ALA A 154 30.17 17.60 12.74
N LEU A 155 31.09 18.01 13.61
CA LEU A 155 30.78 18.59 14.92
C LEU A 155 29.97 19.89 14.81
N ALA A 156 30.34 20.77 13.87
CA ALA A 156 29.63 22.02 13.61
C ALA A 156 28.21 21.79 13.04
N VAL A 157 28.01 20.72 12.27
CA VAL A 157 26.67 20.30 11.83
C VAL A 157 25.89 19.70 13.00
N ALA A 158 26.53 18.83 13.79
CA ALA A 158 25.90 18.15 14.93
C ALA A 158 25.44 19.12 16.03
N ASN A 159 26.19 20.20 16.27
CA ASN A 159 25.83 21.23 17.24
C ASN A 159 24.93 22.35 16.67
N GLY A 160 24.56 22.26 15.39
CA GLY A 160 23.66 23.22 14.72
C GLY A 160 24.30 24.54 14.27
N SER A 161 25.63 24.68 14.35
CA SER A 161 26.35 25.86 13.84
C SER A 161 26.38 25.93 12.32
N VAL A 162 26.32 24.78 11.64
CA VAL A 162 26.26 24.64 10.18
C VAL A 162 24.99 23.88 9.78
N ALA A 163 24.23 24.41 8.83
CA ALA A 163 23.02 23.75 8.33
C ALA A 163 23.38 22.60 7.37
N SER A 164 22.98 21.37 7.71
CA SER A 164 23.30 20.14 6.96
C SER A 164 22.90 20.19 5.47
N HIS A 165 21.81 20.87 5.10
CA HIS A 165 21.34 20.98 3.71
C HIS A 165 22.21 21.89 2.83
N THR A 166 23.19 22.60 3.42
CA THR A 166 24.08 23.50 2.68
C THR A 166 25.42 22.88 2.32
N LEU A 167 25.68 21.64 2.77
CA LEU A 167 26.98 20.98 2.65
C LEU A 167 27.40 20.76 1.20
N GLU A 168 26.49 20.29 0.33
CA GLU A 168 26.76 20.06 -1.09
C GLU A 168 27.25 21.35 -1.77
N LYS A 169 26.57 22.47 -1.50
CA LYS A 169 26.91 23.78 -2.05
C LYS A 169 28.23 24.33 -1.48
N SER A 170 28.43 24.17 -0.17
CA SER A 170 29.56 24.77 0.54
C SER A 170 30.87 24.02 0.28
N LEU A 171 30.83 22.69 0.30
CA LEU A 171 31.99 21.84 0.05
C LEU A 171 32.29 21.72 -1.45
N GLY A 172 31.25 21.73 -2.30
CA GLY A 172 31.40 21.50 -3.73
C GLY A 172 31.71 20.05 -4.10
N ASP A 173 31.56 19.12 -3.15
CA ASP A 173 31.73 17.68 -3.31
C ASP A 173 30.56 16.99 -2.60
N CYS A 174 29.67 16.38 -3.39
CA CYS A 174 28.45 15.76 -2.88
C CYS A 174 28.73 14.47 -2.08
N ARG A 175 29.77 13.71 -2.43
CA ARG A 175 30.18 12.51 -1.67
C ARG A 175 30.76 12.91 -0.32
N ARG A 176 31.63 13.91 -0.30
CA ARG A 176 32.18 14.46 0.95
C ARG A 176 31.07 15.05 1.83
N ALA A 177 30.11 15.75 1.25
CA ALA A 177 28.93 16.25 1.97
C ALA A 177 28.13 15.11 2.63
N ALA A 178 27.89 14.00 1.92
CA ALA A 178 27.22 12.83 2.47
C ALA A 178 28.03 12.17 3.60
N CYS A 179 29.36 12.10 3.47
CA CYS A 179 30.27 11.58 4.50
C CYS A 179 30.21 12.42 5.79
N VAL A 180 30.41 13.73 5.66
CA VAL A 180 30.33 14.67 6.80
C VAL A 180 28.96 14.63 7.46
N ARG A 181 27.88 14.57 6.67
CA ARG A 181 26.52 14.47 7.19
C ARG A 181 26.29 13.16 7.95
N ARG A 182 26.73 12.04 7.39
CA ARG A 182 26.67 10.73 8.08
C ARG A 182 27.37 10.82 9.43
N ARG A 183 28.59 11.37 9.46
CA ARG A 183 29.34 11.53 10.70
C ARG A 183 28.63 12.42 11.71
N ALA A 184 28.04 13.53 11.26
CA ALA A 184 27.22 14.39 12.12
C ALA A 184 26.01 13.66 12.71
N VAL A 185 25.32 12.82 11.92
CA VAL A 185 24.20 12.00 12.40
C VAL A 185 24.66 10.97 13.43
N GLU A 186 25.82 10.34 13.24
CA GLU A 186 26.41 9.41 14.22
C GLU A 186 26.74 10.12 15.54
N LEU A 187 27.32 11.33 15.48
CA LEU A 187 27.61 12.15 16.65
C LEU A 187 26.33 12.58 17.40
N MET A 188 25.30 13.02 16.68
CA MET A 188 24.02 13.45 17.27
C MET A 188 23.24 12.29 17.90
N SER A 189 23.29 11.12 17.30
CA SER A 189 22.49 9.95 17.73
C SER A 189 23.24 9.04 18.71
N GLY A 190 24.57 9.12 18.77
CA GLY A 190 25.39 8.13 19.47
C GLY A 190 25.32 6.73 18.86
N ARG A 191 24.86 6.61 17.60
CA ARG A 191 24.67 5.33 16.89
C ARG A 191 25.51 5.30 15.63
N SER A 192 26.20 4.20 15.39
CA SER A 192 26.98 3.97 14.17
C SER A 192 26.04 3.72 12.97
N LEU A 193 26.42 4.25 11.80
CA LEU A 193 25.81 3.92 10.51
C LEU A 193 26.68 2.94 9.70
N GLU A 194 27.63 2.25 10.37
CA GLU A 194 28.38 1.14 9.80
C GLU A 194 27.44 0.09 9.19
N GLY A 195 27.78 -0.39 7.99
CA GLY A 195 26.92 -1.26 7.18
C GLY A 195 26.01 -0.54 6.19
N LEU A 196 25.79 0.78 6.31
CA LEU A 196 25.21 1.61 5.25
C LEU A 196 26.34 2.08 4.32
N PRO A 197 26.42 1.63 3.05
CA PRO A 197 27.50 2.01 2.16
C PRO A 197 27.49 3.49 1.79
N LEU A 198 28.70 4.04 1.61
CA LEU A 198 28.96 5.37 1.03
C LEU A 198 29.67 5.29 -0.32
N GLU A 199 30.43 4.23 -0.58
CA GLU A 199 31.23 4.10 -1.80
C GLU A 199 30.43 3.51 -2.96
N GLY A 200 30.84 3.85 -4.19
CA GLY A 200 30.25 3.26 -5.40
C GLY A 200 28.88 3.83 -5.78
N PHE A 201 28.54 5.03 -5.29
CA PHE A 201 27.30 5.74 -5.62
C PHE A 201 27.57 7.13 -6.20
N ASP A 202 26.84 7.49 -7.25
CA ASP A 202 26.92 8.81 -7.89
C ASP A 202 26.06 9.82 -7.13
N TYR A 203 26.69 10.55 -6.19
CA TYR A 203 26.02 11.56 -5.39
C TYR A 203 25.69 12.84 -6.18
N ASP A 204 26.45 13.13 -7.24
CA ASP A 204 26.16 14.28 -8.10
C ASP A 204 24.89 14.04 -8.92
N GLY A 205 24.69 12.79 -9.38
CA GLY A 205 23.51 12.37 -10.13
C GLY A 205 22.18 12.45 -9.35
N ILE A 206 22.19 12.40 -8.01
CA ILE A 206 20.96 12.52 -7.20
C ILE A 206 20.62 13.95 -6.77
N ARG A 207 21.59 14.87 -6.82
CA ARG A 207 21.43 16.23 -6.29
C ARG A 207 20.32 16.96 -7.03
N ASP A 208 19.40 17.56 -6.28
CA ASP A 208 18.23 18.30 -6.78
C ASP A 208 17.29 17.48 -7.68
N GLN A 209 17.39 16.14 -7.63
CA GLN A 209 16.62 15.24 -8.51
C GLN A 209 15.96 14.08 -7.79
N CYS A 210 16.69 13.36 -6.92
CA CYS A 210 16.23 12.08 -6.38
C CYS A 210 16.16 12.03 -4.85
N CYS A 211 17.06 12.68 -4.13
CA CYS A 211 17.12 12.61 -2.68
C CYS A 211 17.88 13.80 -2.09
N GLU A 212 17.34 14.39 -1.03
CA GLU A 212 18.01 15.40 -0.22
C GLU A 212 18.73 14.77 0.98
N LEU A 213 19.75 15.45 1.49
CA LEU A 213 20.45 15.07 2.72
C LEU A 213 21.00 13.62 2.75
N PRO A 214 21.65 13.11 1.68
CA PRO A 214 22.14 11.73 1.65
C PRO A 214 23.17 11.47 2.76
N VAL A 215 23.10 10.28 3.36
CA VAL A 215 24.07 9.73 4.35
C VAL A 215 24.64 8.37 3.93
N GLY A 216 24.30 7.91 2.73
CA GLY A 216 24.55 6.56 2.23
C GLY A 216 23.43 6.12 1.30
N PHE A 217 23.40 4.83 0.97
CA PHE A 217 22.33 4.23 0.16
C PHE A 217 22.04 2.80 0.61
N VAL A 218 20.83 2.31 0.35
CA VAL A 218 20.42 0.95 0.69
C VAL A 218 20.63 0.03 -0.51
N GLN A 219 21.26 -1.12 -0.28
CA GLN A 219 21.41 -2.17 -1.29
C GLN A 219 20.24 -3.14 -1.23
N ILE A 220 19.51 -3.29 -2.35
CA ILE A 220 18.42 -4.25 -2.49
C ILE A 220 18.84 -5.32 -3.53
N PRO A 221 18.77 -6.63 -3.21
CA PRO A 221 19.10 -7.69 -4.16
C PRO A 221 18.22 -7.61 -5.41
N VAL A 222 18.85 -7.72 -6.59
CA VAL A 222 18.15 -7.77 -7.89
C VAL A 222 18.24 -9.18 -8.45
N GLY A 223 17.10 -9.86 -8.56
CA GLY A 223 16.95 -11.10 -9.32
C GLY A 223 16.42 -10.84 -10.72
N VAL A 224 16.49 -11.85 -11.59
CA VAL A 224 15.94 -11.78 -12.95
C VAL A 224 15.03 -12.99 -13.18
N VAL A 225 13.86 -12.76 -13.79
CA VAL A 225 12.91 -13.80 -14.16
C VAL A 225 12.70 -13.83 -15.67
N GLY A 226 12.53 -15.01 -16.24
CA GLY A 226 12.25 -15.15 -17.68
C GLY A 226 12.83 -16.43 -18.32
N PRO A 227 12.72 -16.55 -19.66
CA PRO A 227 12.13 -15.55 -20.55
C PRO A 227 10.61 -15.44 -20.36
N LEU A 228 10.12 -14.19 -20.23
CA LEU A 228 8.71 -13.85 -20.31
C LEU A 228 8.39 -13.54 -21.78
N LEU A 229 7.64 -14.40 -22.45
CA LEU A 229 7.21 -14.20 -23.85
C LEU A 229 5.89 -13.42 -23.87
N VAL A 230 5.94 -12.15 -24.29
CA VAL A 230 4.77 -11.27 -24.40
C VAL A 230 4.76 -10.64 -25.79
N ASN A 231 3.63 -10.71 -26.49
CA ASN A 231 3.45 -10.16 -27.84
C ASN A 231 4.55 -10.61 -28.83
N GLY A 232 5.00 -11.86 -28.72
CA GLY A 232 6.06 -12.43 -29.56
C GLY A 232 7.50 -12.02 -29.20
N VAL A 233 7.70 -11.20 -28.15
CA VAL A 233 9.03 -10.77 -27.69
C VAL A 233 9.36 -11.38 -26.35
N GLN A 234 10.62 -11.81 -26.17
CA GLN A 234 11.12 -12.38 -24.92
C GLN A 234 11.79 -11.31 -24.06
N TYR A 235 11.40 -11.27 -22.78
CA TYR A 235 11.97 -10.34 -21.80
C TYR A 235 12.58 -11.08 -20.62
N MET A 236 13.73 -10.59 -20.16
CA MET A 236 14.33 -10.96 -18.88
C MET A 236 14.01 -9.85 -17.89
N VAL A 237 13.05 -10.09 -16.99
CA VAL A 237 12.46 -9.05 -16.14
C VAL A 237 13.27 -8.91 -14.84
N PRO A 238 13.87 -7.75 -14.56
CA PRO A 238 14.59 -7.51 -13.31
C PRO A 238 13.61 -7.26 -12.16
N MET A 239 13.88 -7.83 -10.99
CA MET A 239 13.06 -7.72 -9.78
C MET A 239 13.95 -7.47 -8.57
N ALA A 240 13.83 -6.28 -7.96
CA ALA A 240 14.55 -5.90 -6.75
C ALA A 240 13.70 -6.23 -5.52
N THR A 241 14.11 -7.19 -4.69
CA THR A 241 13.32 -7.62 -3.54
C THR A 241 14.17 -8.28 -2.45
N THR A 242 13.67 -8.20 -1.22
CA THR A 242 14.17 -8.96 -0.07
C THR A 242 13.22 -10.09 0.32
N GLU A 243 12.07 -10.24 -0.34
CA GLU A 243 11.13 -11.32 -0.09
C GLU A 243 11.61 -12.63 -0.76
N GLY A 244 11.94 -13.62 0.07
CA GLY A 244 12.26 -14.97 -0.40
C GLY A 244 11.10 -15.59 -1.18
N CYS A 245 11.41 -16.48 -2.12
CA CYS A 245 10.49 -17.08 -3.09
C CYS A 245 9.94 -16.17 -4.19
N LEU A 246 9.90 -14.85 -4.05
CA LEU A 246 9.19 -13.99 -5.00
C LEU A 246 9.71 -14.14 -6.44
N VAL A 247 11.02 -14.00 -6.63
CA VAL A 247 11.70 -14.15 -7.94
C VAL A 247 11.50 -15.57 -8.48
N ALA A 248 11.71 -16.60 -7.65
CA ALA A 248 11.57 -18.00 -8.06
C ALA A 248 10.13 -18.36 -8.48
N SER A 249 9.14 -17.87 -7.74
CA SER A 249 7.71 -18.06 -8.04
C SER A 249 7.35 -17.38 -9.36
N THR A 250 7.75 -16.12 -9.53
CA THR A 250 7.47 -15.37 -10.77
C THR A 250 8.15 -16.02 -11.98
N ASN A 251 9.38 -16.53 -11.80
CA ASN A 251 10.09 -17.27 -12.85
C ASN A 251 9.38 -18.58 -13.25
N ARG A 252 8.80 -19.30 -12.29
CA ARG A 252 7.96 -20.48 -12.56
C ARG A 252 6.72 -20.12 -13.38
N GLY A 253 6.09 -18.98 -13.08
CA GLY A 253 4.99 -18.44 -13.87
C GLY A 253 5.39 -18.11 -15.29
N CYS A 254 6.54 -17.44 -15.47
CA CYS A 254 7.10 -17.13 -16.79
C CYS A 254 7.32 -18.40 -17.62
N LYS A 255 7.87 -19.45 -16.98
CA LYS A 255 8.07 -20.76 -17.62
C LYS A 255 6.75 -21.39 -18.08
N ALA A 256 5.68 -21.31 -17.29
CA ALA A 256 4.38 -21.84 -17.66
C ALA A 256 3.75 -21.10 -18.86
N ILE A 257 3.83 -19.77 -18.86
CA ILE A 257 3.39 -18.92 -19.98
C ILE A 257 4.20 -19.24 -21.25
N TYR A 258 5.52 -19.25 -21.14
CA TYR A 258 6.42 -19.51 -22.26
C TYR A 258 6.15 -20.86 -22.92
N GLN A 259 6.05 -21.94 -22.14
CA GLN A 259 5.78 -23.29 -22.66
C GLN A 259 4.37 -23.47 -23.24
N SER A 260 3.46 -22.52 -22.96
CA SER A 260 2.11 -22.51 -23.50
C SER A 260 1.94 -21.58 -24.72
N GLY A 261 3.04 -20.98 -25.22
CA GLY A 261 3.02 -20.14 -26.43
C GLY A 261 3.11 -18.64 -26.17
N GLY A 262 3.23 -18.23 -24.90
CA GLY A 262 3.36 -16.82 -24.52
C GLY A 262 2.05 -16.17 -24.09
N ALA A 263 2.14 -14.88 -23.80
CA ALA A 263 1.03 -14.02 -23.42
C ALA A 263 0.80 -12.91 -24.44
N THR A 264 -0.44 -12.42 -24.49
CA THR A 264 -0.82 -11.23 -25.25
C THR A 264 -1.11 -10.10 -24.28
N SER A 265 -0.50 -8.93 -24.48
CA SER A 265 -0.69 -7.75 -23.63
C SER A 265 -1.06 -6.53 -24.45
N ILE A 266 -2.21 -5.94 -24.14
CA ILE A 266 -2.83 -4.85 -24.88
C ILE A 266 -2.92 -3.61 -23.99
N LEU A 267 -2.44 -2.47 -24.51
CA LEU A 267 -2.64 -1.16 -23.91
C LEU A 267 -4.00 -0.63 -24.34
N LEU A 268 -4.84 -0.26 -23.36
CA LEU A 268 -6.19 0.25 -23.59
C LEU A 268 -6.27 1.77 -23.48
N LYS A 269 -5.54 2.35 -22.52
CA LYS A 269 -5.49 3.80 -22.29
C LYS A 269 -4.09 4.22 -21.84
N ASP A 270 -3.72 5.45 -22.17
CA ASP A 270 -2.48 6.09 -21.75
C ASP A 270 -2.75 7.56 -21.45
N GLY A 271 -2.80 7.90 -20.15
CA GLY A 271 -3.04 9.26 -19.70
C GLY A 271 -2.77 9.45 -18.21
N MET A 272 -1.79 10.28 -17.88
CA MET A 272 -1.50 10.71 -16.51
C MET A 272 -2.45 11.85 -16.11
N THR A 273 -2.81 11.88 -14.84
CA THR A 273 -3.83 12.80 -14.34
C THR A 273 -3.37 13.71 -13.21
N ARG A 274 -3.84 14.96 -13.22
CA ARG A 274 -3.76 15.91 -12.10
C ARG A 274 -5.13 16.53 -11.89
N ALA A 275 -5.55 16.67 -10.64
CA ALA A 275 -6.84 17.22 -10.32
C ALA A 275 -6.74 18.37 -9.30
N PRO A 276 -6.67 19.64 -9.74
CA PRO A 276 -6.83 20.77 -8.85
C PRO A 276 -8.23 20.83 -8.25
N VAL A 277 -8.32 21.50 -7.10
CA VAL A 277 -9.57 21.91 -6.48
C VAL A 277 -9.60 23.43 -6.40
N VAL A 278 -10.71 24.00 -6.86
CA VAL A 278 -11.00 25.44 -6.78
C VAL A 278 -12.31 25.66 -6.05
N SER A 279 -12.52 26.85 -5.51
CA SER A 279 -13.71 27.22 -4.74
C SER A 279 -14.30 28.53 -5.21
N PHE A 280 -15.60 28.68 -5.02
CA PHE A 280 -16.37 29.91 -5.28
C PHE A 280 -17.23 30.26 -4.08
N GLU A 281 -17.80 31.47 -4.04
CA GLU A 281 -18.77 31.87 -3.01
C GLU A 281 -20.09 31.08 -3.08
N SER A 282 -20.49 30.63 -4.29
CA SER A 282 -21.76 29.93 -4.48
C SER A 282 -21.64 28.71 -5.41
N VAL A 283 -22.55 27.75 -5.23
CA VAL A 283 -22.67 26.57 -6.11
C VAL A 283 -23.00 26.95 -7.55
N LYS A 284 -23.70 28.07 -7.77
CA LYS A 284 -24.02 28.57 -9.12
C LYS A 284 -22.75 28.90 -9.89
N ARG A 285 -21.82 29.63 -9.28
CA ARG A 285 -20.52 29.97 -9.89
C ARG A 285 -19.66 28.74 -10.15
N ALA A 286 -19.63 27.81 -9.20
CA ALA A 286 -18.94 26.53 -9.36
C ALA A 286 -19.51 25.72 -10.55
N ALA A 287 -20.84 25.70 -10.71
CA ALA A 287 -21.50 25.05 -11.84
C ALA A 287 -21.21 25.74 -13.18
N GLU A 288 -21.18 27.08 -13.21
CA GLU A 288 -20.78 27.84 -14.40
C GLU A 288 -19.37 27.48 -14.87
N LEU A 289 -18.40 27.34 -13.94
CA LEU A 289 -17.05 26.88 -14.29
C LEU A 289 -17.07 25.46 -14.85
N LYS A 290 -17.77 24.51 -14.20
CA LYS A 290 -17.90 23.13 -14.69
C LYS A 290 -18.45 23.10 -16.12
N CYS A 291 -19.55 23.81 -16.38
CA CYS A 291 -20.14 23.90 -17.71
C CYS A 291 -19.16 24.48 -18.73
N TYR A 292 -18.44 25.55 -18.37
CA TYR A 292 -17.45 26.15 -19.27
C TYR A 292 -16.29 25.21 -19.61
N VAL A 293 -15.75 24.48 -18.61
CA VAL A 293 -14.59 23.59 -18.80
C VAL A 293 -14.97 22.34 -19.62
N GLU A 294 -16.18 21.81 -19.45
CA GLU A 294 -16.64 20.62 -20.16
C GLU A 294 -17.33 20.91 -21.50
N GLU A 295 -17.56 22.18 -21.84
CA GLU A 295 -18.11 22.58 -23.13
C GLU A 295 -17.12 22.26 -24.28
N PRO A 296 -17.51 21.42 -25.27
CA PRO A 296 -16.62 21.01 -26.35
C PRO A 296 -16.00 22.17 -27.15
N SER A 297 -16.71 23.30 -27.30
CA SER A 297 -16.18 24.47 -28.02
C SER A 297 -15.01 25.14 -27.31
N ASN A 298 -14.88 24.98 -25.98
CA ASN A 298 -13.82 25.59 -25.18
C ASN A 298 -12.57 24.70 -25.09
N PHE A 299 -12.72 23.38 -25.27
CA PHE A 299 -11.63 22.42 -25.17
C PHE A 299 -10.41 22.75 -26.04
N PRO A 300 -10.52 23.19 -27.32
CA PRO A 300 -9.36 23.56 -28.13
C PRO A 300 -8.50 24.65 -27.49
N ARG A 301 -9.12 25.64 -26.84
CA ARG A 301 -8.39 26.72 -26.15
C ARG A 301 -7.70 26.21 -24.88
N LEU A 302 -8.42 25.42 -24.06
CA LEU A 302 -7.86 24.82 -22.85
C LEU A 302 -6.69 23.87 -23.18
N SER A 303 -6.85 23.06 -24.22
CA SER A 303 -5.83 22.15 -24.73
C SER A 303 -4.61 22.91 -25.25
N MET A 304 -4.79 23.98 -26.03
CA MET A 304 -3.68 24.82 -26.49
C MET A 304 -2.88 25.41 -25.30
N LEU A 305 -3.58 25.93 -24.29
CA LEU A 305 -2.97 26.49 -23.08
C LEU A 305 -2.25 25.41 -22.27
N PHE A 306 -2.80 24.23 -22.13
CA PHE A 306 -2.11 23.13 -21.46
C PHE A 306 -0.85 22.71 -22.24
N ASN A 307 -1.01 22.45 -23.54
CA ASN A 307 0.00 21.83 -24.41
C ASN A 307 1.19 22.75 -24.69
N ARG A 308 1.05 24.09 -24.62
CA ARG A 308 2.19 25.00 -24.84
C ARG A 308 3.28 24.90 -23.76
N THR A 309 2.97 24.27 -22.62
CA THR A 309 3.92 24.14 -21.49
C THR A 309 4.97 23.04 -21.67
N SER A 310 4.74 22.11 -22.61
CA SER A 310 5.60 20.95 -22.89
C SER A 310 5.41 20.41 -24.31
N LYS A 311 6.48 19.92 -24.92
CA LYS A 311 6.41 19.26 -26.23
C LYS A 311 5.63 17.93 -26.17
N PHE A 312 5.72 17.21 -25.05
CA PHE A 312 5.19 15.85 -24.88
C PHE A 312 3.83 15.80 -24.18
N ALA A 313 3.50 16.80 -23.36
CA ALA A 313 2.21 16.85 -22.68
C ALA A 313 1.11 17.17 -23.70
N LYS A 314 0.13 16.28 -23.87
CA LYS A 314 -1.06 16.54 -24.70
C LYS A 314 -2.31 16.28 -23.89
N LEU A 315 -3.09 17.33 -23.64
CA LEU A 315 -4.37 17.25 -22.96
C LEU A 315 -5.35 16.40 -23.77
N GLN A 316 -5.90 15.38 -23.13
CA GLN A 316 -6.89 14.46 -23.71
C GLN A 316 -8.31 14.78 -23.23
N GLY A 317 -8.46 15.30 -22.01
CA GLY A 317 -9.77 15.64 -21.45
C GLY A 317 -9.66 16.28 -20.07
N ILE A 318 -10.75 16.90 -19.62
CA ILE A 318 -10.91 17.40 -18.25
C ILE A 318 -12.27 16.94 -17.75
N GLN A 319 -12.30 16.21 -16.64
CA GLN A 319 -13.53 15.76 -15.99
C GLN A 319 -13.75 16.56 -14.71
N CYS A 320 -14.87 17.25 -14.59
CA CYS A 320 -15.18 18.07 -13.42
C CYS A 320 -16.19 17.38 -12.50
N VAL A 321 -15.91 17.39 -11.19
CA VAL A 321 -16.85 16.95 -10.15
C VAL A 321 -17.05 18.08 -9.16
N LEU A 322 -18.31 18.31 -8.75
CA LEU A 322 -18.67 19.32 -7.76
C LEU A 322 -18.77 18.72 -6.37
N GLY A 323 -18.20 19.41 -5.38
CA GLY A 323 -18.40 19.18 -3.95
C GLY A 323 -18.89 20.46 -3.29
N GLY A 324 -20.20 20.68 -3.29
CA GLY A 324 -20.79 21.96 -2.88
C GLY A 324 -20.31 23.11 -3.78
N ARG A 325 -19.69 24.14 -3.19
CA ARG A 325 -19.12 25.30 -3.93
C ARG A 325 -17.70 25.06 -4.47
N ASN A 326 -17.20 23.82 -4.39
CA ASN A 326 -15.86 23.44 -4.86
C ASN A 326 -15.95 22.66 -6.17
N VAL A 327 -14.99 22.89 -7.08
CA VAL A 327 -14.86 22.16 -8.35
C VAL A 327 -13.54 21.39 -8.35
N TYR A 328 -13.61 20.07 -8.53
CA TYR A 328 -12.47 19.18 -8.72
C TYR A 328 -12.33 18.90 -10.21
N MET A 329 -11.25 19.38 -10.84
CA MET A 329 -11.08 19.29 -12.29
C MET A 329 -10.00 18.27 -12.62
N ARG A 330 -10.35 17.04 -12.98
CA ARG A 330 -9.39 15.97 -13.31
C ARG A 330 -8.91 16.10 -14.75
N PHE A 331 -7.74 16.71 -14.93
CA PHE A 331 -7.06 16.79 -16.21
C PHE A 331 -6.44 15.43 -16.54
N ASN A 332 -6.64 14.95 -17.77
CA ASN A 332 -6.02 13.74 -18.30
C ASN A 332 -5.16 14.10 -19.52
N CYS A 333 -3.92 13.60 -19.58
CA CYS A 333 -3.01 13.92 -20.67
C CYS A 333 -1.95 12.84 -20.93
N SER A 334 -1.50 12.73 -22.18
CA SER A 334 -0.32 11.92 -22.50
C SER A 334 0.96 12.63 -22.07
N THR A 335 2.01 11.88 -21.73
CA THR A 335 3.26 12.43 -21.16
C THR A 335 4.52 11.94 -21.88
N GLY A 336 4.38 11.35 -23.07
CA GLY A 336 5.48 10.66 -23.73
C GLY A 336 6.00 9.52 -22.85
N ASP A 337 7.33 9.36 -22.78
CA ASP A 337 7.96 8.30 -22.00
C ASP A 337 8.18 8.63 -20.52
N ALA A 338 7.84 9.85 -20.10
CA ALA A 338 7.86 10.20 -18.68
C ALA A 338 6.59 9.68 -18.00
N MET A 339 6.69 9.31 -16.73
CA MET A 339 5.50 9.14 -15.88
C MET A 339 4.72 10.46 -15.79
N GLY A 340 5.45 11.59 -15.74
CA GLY A 340 4.93 12.88 -16.21
C GLY A 340 4.32 13.81 -15.17
N MET A 341 4.33 13.47 -13.88
CA MET A 341 3.65 14.25 -12.83
C MET A 341 4.01 15.74 -12.76
N ASN A 342 5.30 16.09 -12.90
CA ASN A 342 5.73 17.49 -12.92
C ASN A 342 5.25 18.22 -14.18
N MET A 343 5.26 17.52 -15.31
CA MET A 343 4.82 18.03 -16.61
C MET A 343 3.32 18.34 -16.61
N VAL A 344 2.51 17.41 -16.06
CA VAL A 344 1.06 17.60 -15.94
C VAL A 344 0.74 18.78 -15.02
N SER A 345 1.40 18.88 -13.86
CA SER A 345 1.18 19.99 -12.92
C SER A 345 1.46 21.35 -13.56
N LYS A 346 2.53 21.48 -14.36
CA LYS A 346 2.83 22.73 -15.09
C LYS A 346 1.73 23.09 -16.10
N GLY A 347 1.24 22.10 -16.85
CA GLY A 347 0.14 22.28 -17.80
C GLY A 347 -1.15 22.74 -17.11
N VAL A 348 -1.50 22.09 -16.00
CA VAL A 348 -2.66 22.46 -15.17
C VAL A 348 -2.54 23.89 -14.65
N GLN A 349 -1.38 24.27 -14.08
CA GLN A 349 -1.19 25.63 -13.56
C GLN A 349 -1.42 26.70 -14.63
N ASN A 350 -0.95 26.46 -15.86
CA ASN A 350 -1.15 27.42 -16.94
C ASN A 350 -2.63 27.53 -17.38
N VAL A 351 -3.41 26.45 -17.28
CA VAL A 351 -4.86 26.51 -17.51
C VAL A 351 -5.57 27.22 -16.35
N LEU A 352 -5.18 26.96 -15.10
CA LEU A 352 -5.74 27.64 -13.93
C LEU A 352 -5.56 29.14 -14.00
N ASN A 353 -4.37 29.63 -14.37
CA ASN A 353 -4.11 31.07 -14.53
C ASN A 353 -5.10 31.70 -15.53
N TYR A 354 -5.34 31.06 -16.67
CA TYR A 354 -6.33 31.52 -17.65
C TYR A 354 -7.76 31.48 -17.12
N LEU A 355 -8.12 30.43 -16.37
CA LEU A 355 -9.45 30.35 -15.76
C LEU A 355 -9.65 31.44 -14.70
N GLN A 356 -8.61 31.82 -13.95
CA GLN A 356 -8.68 32.95 -13.00
C GLN A 356 -8.87 34.30 -13.72
N ASP A 357 -8.36 34.47 -14.94
CA ASP A 357 -8.61 35.69 -15.72
C ASP A 357 -10.10 35.83 -16.10
N ILE A 358 -10.80 34.71 -16.35
CA ILE A 358 -12.23 34.70 -16.73
C ILE A 358 -13.14 34.66 -15.49
N TYR A 359 -12.68 34.00 -14.44
CA TYR A 359 -13.37 33.84 -13.17
C TYR A 359 -12.51 34.45 -12.05
N PRO A 360 -12.46 35.79 -11.93
CA PRO A 360 -11.61 36.47 -10.93
C PRO A 360 -12.05 36.20 -9.48
N ASP A 361 -13.27 35.69 -9.29
CA ASP A 361 -13.82 35.21 -8.02
C ASP A 361 -13.47 33.74 -7.71
N MET A 362 -12.72 33.06 -8.59
CA MET A 362 -12.27 31.68 -8.38
C MET A 362 -11.04 31.63 -7.46
N ASP A 363 -11.18 30.96 -6.32
CA ASP A 363 -10.08 30.67 -5.41
C ASP A 363 -9.43 29.32 -5.74
N VAL A 364 -8.13 29.32 -6.03
CA VAL A 364 -7.37 28.09 -6.29
C VAL A 364 -6.86 27.54 -4.96
N ILE A 365 -7.64 26.62 -4.39
CA ILE A 365 -7.33 26.01 -3.09
C ILE A 365 -6.07 25.13 -3.16
N SER A 366 -5.97 24.29 -4.19
CA SER A 366 -4.80 23.43 -4.38
C SER A 366 -4.72 22.89 -5.81
N ILE A 367 -3.49 22.74 -6.32
CA ILE A 367 -3.24 22.07 -7.60
C ILE A 367 -3.54 20.55 -7.55
N SER A 368 -3.64 19.99 -6.35
CA SER A 368 -3.93 18.57 -6.10
C SER A 368 -4.99 18.42 -5.01
N GLY A 369 -6.25 18.38 -5.42
CA GLY A 369 -7.42 18.14 -4.57
C GLY A 369 -7.74 16.67 -4.32
N ASN A 370 -6.74 15.78 -4.39
CA ASN A 370 -6.86 14.32 -4.22
C ASN A 370 -7.76 13.57 -5.21
N PHE A 371 -8.39 14.24 -6.19
CA PHE A 371 -9.20 13.61 -7.22
C PHE A 371 -8.40 13.12 -8.45
N CYS A 372 -7.06 13.12 -8.38
CA CYS A 372 -6.21 12.57 -9.44
C CYS A 372 -6.41 11.05 -9.64
N ALA A 373 -6.24 10.15 -8.67
CA ALA A 373 -5.67 10.31 -7.32
C ALA A 373 -4.25 9.71 -7.25
N ASP A 374 -3.33 10.37 -6.56
CA ASP A 374 -1.91 9.97 -6.55
C ASP A 374 -1.45 9.43 -5.21
N LYS A 375 -0.92 8.21 -5.14
CA LYS A 375 -0.45 7.53 -3.92
C LYS A 375 -1.53 7.28 -2.87
N LYS A 376 -2.79 7.15 -3.32
CA LYS A 376 -3.98 6.77 -2.54
C LYS A 376 -4.84 5.78 -3.33
N ALA A 377 -5.27 4.71 -2.66
CA ALA A 377 -6.23 3.76 -3.23
C ALA A 377 -7.59 4.44 -3.43
N THR A 378 -8.05 4.55 -4.67
CA THR A 378 -9.31 5.22 -5.01
C THR A 378 -10.07 4.50 -6.11
N ALA A 379 -11.40 4.63 -6.08
CA ALA A 379 -12.29 4.10 -7.11
C ALA A 379 -12.17 4.85 -8.45
N VAL A 380 -11.83 6.15 -8.42
CA VAL A 380 -11.69 6.94 -9.67
C VAL A 380 -10.57 6.39 -10.56
N ASN A 381 -9.44 5.98 -9.97
CA ASN A 381 -8.37 5.34 -10.75
C ASN A 381 -8.77 3.96 -11.27
N TRP A 382 -9.51 3.20 -10.47
CA TRP A 382 -10.02 1.88 -10.85
C TRP A 382 -10.98 1.94 -12.05
N ILE A 383 -11.91 2.91 -12.04
CA ILE A 383 -12.98 3.03 -13.03
C ILE A 383 -12.48 3.76 -14.28
N GLU A 384 -11.85 4.92 -14.10
CA GLU A 384 -11.49 5.79 -15.22
C GLU A 384 -10.11 5.47 -15.81
N GLY A 385 -9.24 4.82 -15.03
CA GLY A 385 -7.82 4.63 -15.31
C GLY A 385 -6.95 5.81 -14.89
N ARG A 386 -5.64 5.58 -14.81
CA ARG A 386 -4.60 6.61 -14.55
C ARG A 386 -3.22 6.09 -14.96
N GLY A 387 -2.46 6.83 -15.75
CA GLY A 387 -1.25 6.29 -16.37
C GLY A 387 -1.61 5.32 -17.48
N LYS A 388 -1.16 4.07 -17.40
CA LYS A 388 -1.36 3.04 -18.43
C LYS A 388 -2.41 2.04 -17.98
N SER A 389 -3.48 1.89 -18.76
CA SER A 389 -4.46 0.80 -18.58
C SER A 389 -4.07 -0.36 -19.49
N VAL A 390 -3.80 -1.53 -18.91
CA VAL A 390 -3.30 -2.70 -19.63
C VAL A 390 -4.12 -3.93 -19.29
N VAL A 391 -4.39 -4.77 -20.29
CA VAL A 391 -4.87 -6.15 -20.11
C VAL A 391 -3.81 -7.10 -20.62
N CYS A 392 -3.54 -8.18 -19.89
CA CYS A 392 -2.64 -9.24 -20.31
C CYS A 392 -3.32 -10.60 -20.11
N GLU A 393 -3.24 -11.47 -21.11
CA GLU A 393 -3.83 -12.80 -21.06
C GLU A 393 -2.89 -13.89 -21.59
N ALA A 394 -3.14 -15.13 -21.17
CA ALA A 394 -2.52 -16.32 -21.71
C ALA A 394 -3.46 -17.53 -21.61
N VAL A 395 -3.29 -18.50 -22.50
CA VAL A 395 -3.89 -19.83 -22.38
C VAL A 395 -2.79 -20.80 -21.94
N ILE A 396 -2.94 -21.39 -20.76
CA ILE A 396 -1.99 -22.34 -20.17
C ILE A 396 -2.49 -23.76 -20.40
N LYS A 397 -1.70 -24.58 -21.08
CA LYS A 397 -2.08 -25.96 -21.40
C LYS A 397 -2.24 -26.79 -20.13
N GLU A 398 -3.21 -27.68 -20.09
CA GLU A 398 -3.48 -28.58 -18.95
C GLU A 398 -2.23 -29.33 -18.45
N GLU A 399 -1.44 -29.84 -19.40
CA GLU A 399 -0.19 -30.56 -19.11
C GLU A 399 0.83 -29.67 -18.37
N ILE A 400 0.85 -28.37 -18.68
CA ILE A 400 1.74 -27.39 -18.07
C ILE A 400 1.22 -27.00 -16.68
N VAL A 401 -0.09 -26.84 -16.51
CA VAL A 401 -0.71 -26.64 -15.20
C VAL A 401 -0.36 -27.81 -14.26
N THR A 402 -0.48 -29.04 -14.75
CA THR A 402 -0.15 -30.23 -13.96
C THR A 402 1.35 -30.36 -13.70
N LYS A 403 2.18 -30.27 -14.74
CA LYS A 403 3.62 -30.56 -14.66
C LYS A 403 4.44 -29.43 -14.06
N ILE A 404 4.15 -28.17 -14.38
CA ILE A 404 4.90 -27.02 -13.88
C ILE A 404 4.21 -26.43 -12.66
N LEU A 405 2.91 -26.16 -12.75
CA LEU A 405 2.15 -25.48 -11.70
C LEU A 405 1.68 -26.42 -10.58
N LYS A 406 1.81 -27.74 -10.78
CA LYS A 406 1.59 -28.78 -9.75
C LYS A 406 0.19 -28.68 -9.13
N THR A 407 -0.80 -28.37 -9.95
CA THR A 407 -2.22 -28.25 -9.58
C THR A 407 -3.11 -28.66 -10.76
N SER A 408 -4.42 -28.49 -10.65
CA SER A 408 -5.39 -28.69 -11.73
C SER A 408 -6.04 -27.37 -12.15
N VAL A 409 -6.59 -27.32 -13.37
CA VAL A 409 -7.37 -26.16 -13.84
C VAL A 409 -8.59 -25.93 -12.94
N SER A 410 -9.34 -26.98 -12.61
CA SER A 410 -10.52 -26.87 -11.74
C SER A 410 -10.22 -26.22 -10.38
N ALA A 411 -9.12 -26.59 -9.73
CA ALA A 411 -8.72 -26.03 -8.45
C ALA A 411 -8.34 -24.54 -8.56
N LEU A 412 -7.71 -24.14 -9.68
CA LEU A 412 -7.40 -22.74 -9.94
C LEU A 412 -8.65 -21.90 -10.17
N LEU A 413 -9.62 -22.40 -10.94
CA LEU A 413 -10.90 -21.71 -11.17
C LEU A 413 -11.64 -21.50 -9.86
N GLU A 414 -11.80 -22.56 -9.07
CA GLU A 414 -12.46 -22.51 -7.77
C GLU A 414 -11.76 -21.53 -6.83
N LEU A 415 -10.43 -21.62 -6.71
CA LEU A 415 -9.67 -20.73 -5.84
C LEU A 415 -9.74 -19.27 -6.30
N ASN A 416 -9.67 -18.99 -7.61
CA ASN A 416 -9.78 -17.62 -8.11
C ASN A 416 -11.14 -17.01 -7.77
N MET A 417 -12.22 -17.76 -8.00
CA MET A 417 -13.57 -17.36 -7.65
C MET A 417 -13.71 -17.06 -6.15
N ILE A 418 -13.28 -17.99 -5.30
CA ILE A 418 -13.47 -17.87 -3.85
C ILE A 418 -12.52 -16.82 -3.23
N LYS A 419 -11.27 -16.75 -3.69
CA LYS A 419 -10.24 -15.88 -3.11
C LYS A 419 -10.24 -14.48 -3.71
N ASN A 420 -9.97 -14.38 -5.01
CA ASN A 420 -9.70 -13.09 -5.66
C ASN A 420 -10.98 -12.31 -5.93
N LEU A 421 -12.12 -12.99 -6.12
CA LEU A 421 -13.41 -12.33 -6.33
C LEU A 421 -14.22 -12.26 -5.04
N VAL A 422 -14.72 -13.39 -4.54
CA VAL A 422 -15.62 -13.42 -3.37
C VAL A 422 -14.90 -12.91 -2.12
N GLY A 423 -13.68 -13.37 -1.85
CA GLY A 423 -12.88 -12.93 -0.70
C GLY A 423 -12.61 -11.42 -0.72
N SER A 424 -12.16 -10.89 -1.85
CA SER A 424 -11.94 -9.44 -2.02
C SER A 424 -13.23 -8.63 -1.94
N ALA A 425 -14.35 -9.14 -2.45
CA ALA A 425 -15.65 -8.49 -2.32
C ALA A 425 -16.11 -8.42 -0.86
N LEU A 426 -15.97 -9.51 -0.10
CA LEU A 426 -16.27 -9.55 1.34
C LEU A 426 -15.36 -8.61 2.14
N ALA A 427 -14.12 -8.43 1.71
CA ALA A 427 -13.17 -7.49 2.32
C ALA A 427 -13.45 -6.02 1.96
N GLY A 428 -14.37 -5.73 1.05
CA GLY A 428 -14.63 -4.37 0.55
C GLY A 428 -13.46 -3.79 -0.24
N ALA A 429 -12.66 -4.63 -0.90
CA ALA A 429 -11.50 -4.18 -1.66
C ALA A 429 -11.92 -3.35 -2.90
N ILE A 430 -11.21 -2.25 -3.15
CA ILE A 430 -11.35 -1.43 -4.36
C ILE A 430 -10.12 -1.68 -5.24
N GLY A 431 -10.32 -2.36 -6.37
CA GLY A 431 -9.24 -2.72 -7.31
C GLY A 431 -8.32 -3.85 -6.85
N GLY A 432 -8.55 -4.43 -5.67
CA GLY A 432 -7.75 -5.52 -5.10
C GLY A 432 -8.27 -6.93 -5.40
N TYR A 433 -8.64 -7.21 -6.66
CA TYR A 433 -9.21 -8.50 -7.07
C TYR A 433 -8.13 -9.46 -7.62
N ASN A 434 -7.03 -9.59 -6.89
CA ASN A 434 -5.83 -10.32 -7.29
C ASN A 434 -5.15 -10.98 -6.07
N ALA A 435 -4.09 -11.76 -6.31
CA ALA A 435 -3.36 -12.44 -5.26
C ALA A 435 -2.21 -11.60 -4.68
N HIS A 436 -1.30 -11.12 -5.51
CA HIS A 436 -0.11 -10.39 -5.10
C HIS A 436 0.48 -9.48 -6.19
N ALA A 437 -0.36 -8.82 -7.00
CA ALA A 437 0.12 -7.89 -8.03
C ALA A 437 1.09 -6.84 -7.47
N ALA A 438 0.83 -6.36 -6.25
CA ALA A 438 1.68 -5.41 -5.52
C ALA A 438 3.12 -5.89 -5.30
N ASN A 439 3.35 -7.19 -5.09
CA ASN A 439 4.69 -7.75 -4.90
C ASN A 439 5.52 -7.64 -6.18
N ILE A 440 4.91 -8.00 -7.31
CA ILE A 440 5.56 -7.98 -8.62
C ILE A 440 5.89 -6.54 -9.03
N ILE A 441 4.91 -5.64 -8.89
CA ILE A 441 5.07 -4.23 -9.24
C ILE A 441 6.14 -3.57 -8.40
N SER A 442 6.10 -3.73 -7.07
CA SER A 442 7.11 -3.15 -6.19
C SER A 442 8.52 -3.59 -6.57
N ALA A 443 8.70 -4.89 -6.86
CA ALA A 443 10.00 -5.43 -7.22
C ALA A 443 10.51 -4.87 -8.57
N ILE A 444 9.65 -4.74 -9.58
CA ILE A 444 10.03 -4.14 -10.87
C ILE A 444 10.23 -2.63 -10.71
N PHE A 445 9.39 -1.94 -9.94
CA PHE A 445 9.46 -0.49 -9.74
C PHE A 445 10.79 -0.08 -9.11
N ILE A 446 11.20 -0.77 -8.04
CA ILE A 446 12.49 -0.52 -7.38
C ILE A 446 13.65 -0.82 -8.34
N ALA A 447 13.58 -1.94 -9.07
CA ALA A 447 14.62 -2.32 -10.02
C ALA A 447 14.77 -1.33 -11.17
N THR A 448 13.68 -0.72 -11.63
CA THR A 448 13.64 0.12 -12.85
C THR A 448 13.51 1.61 -12.55
N GLY A 449 13.64 2.03 -11.28
CA GLY A 449 13.67 3.44 -10.88
C GLY A 449 12.35 4.17 -10.99
N GLN A 450 11.24 3.44 -10.87
CA GLN A 450 9.90 4.02 -10.74
C GLN A 450 9.68 4.52 -9.31
N ASP A 451 8.53 5.17 -9.07
CA ASP A 451 8.15 5.64 -7.74
C ASP A 451 7.45 4.49 -6.96
N PRO A 452 8.08 3.90 -5.93
CA PRO A 452 7.49 2.76 -5.23
C PRO A 452 6.20 3.10 -4.48
N ALA A 453 5.96 4.38 -4.15
CA ALA A 453 4.72 4.79 -3.49
C ALA A 453 3.50 4.71 -4.43
N GLN A 454 3.72 4.77 -5.75
CA GLN A 454 2.66 4.58 -6.75
C GLN A 454 2.24 3.12 -6.92
N ASN A 455 2.88 2.18 -6.21
CA ASN A 455 2.40 0.81 -6.10
C ASN A 455 0.97 0.74 -5.53
N VAL A 456 0.56 1.72 -4.72
CA VAL A 456 -0.81 1.81 -4.16
C VAL A 456 -1.87 1.80 -5.28
N GLU A 457 -1.67 2.58 -6.34
CA GLU A 457 -2.56 2.59 -7.50
C GLU A 457 -2.17 1.51 -8.51
N SER A 458 -0.89 1.42 -8.83
CA SER A 458 -0.40 0.59 -9.94
C SER A 458 -0.72 -0.89 -9.72
N SER A 459 -0.87 -1.33 -8.46
CA SER A 459 -1.25 -2.70 -8.09
C SER A 459 -2.73 -3.01 -8.12
N GLN A 460 -3.58 -2.03 -8.46
CA GLN A 460 -4.99 -2.32 -8.74
C GLN A 460 -5.06 -3.25 -9.94
N CYS A 461 -5.58 -4.45 -9.71
CA CYS A 461 -5.55 -5.56 -10.65
C CYS A 461 -6.75 -6.47 -10.41
N MET A 462 -7.41 -6.88 -11.49
CA MET A 462 -8.37 -7.98 -11.50
C MET A 462 -7.77 -9.17 -12.23
N THR A 463 -7.73 -10.31 -11.54
CA THR A 463 -7.29 -11.59 -12.08
C THR A 463 -8.50 -12.46 -12.38
N MET A 464 -8.67 -12.85 -13.65
CA MET A 464 -9.73 -13.75 -14.10
C MET A 464 -9.11 -15.07 -14.56
N MET A 465 -9.81 -16.16 -14.28
CA MET A 465 -9.41 -17.52 -14.67
C MET A 465 -10.65 -18.26 -15.17
N GLU A 466 -10.56 -18.85 -16.36
CA GLU A 466 -11.66 -19.53 -17.04
C GLU A 466 -11.15 -20.82 -17.71
N ALA A 467 -12.06 -21.80 -17.90
CA ALA A 467 -11.74 -22.98 -18.68
C ALA A 467 -11.69 -22.64 -20.17
N ALA A 468 -10.57 -22.95 -20.83
CA ALA A 468 -10.41 -22.83 -22.27
C ALA A 468 -10.47 -24.21 -22.92
N ASN A 469 -11.23 -24.33 -24.02
CA ASN A 469 -11.35 -25.57 -24.81
C ASN A 469 -11.68 -26.83 -23.98
N GLY A 470 -12.33 -26.66 -22.83
CA GLY A 470 -12.74 -27.73 -21.91
C GLY A 470 -11.63 -28.33 -21.02
N LYS A 471 -10.35 -27.94 -21.19
CA LYS A 471 -9.23 -28.54 -20.42
C LYS A 471 -8.10 -27.58 -20.06
N ASP A 472 -7.87 -26.56 -20.88
CA ASP A 472 -6.79 -25.59 -20.67
C ASP A 472 -7.29 -24.46 -19.77
N LEU A 473 -6.36 -23.66 -19.24
CA LEU A 473 -6.67 -22.50 -18.41
C LEU A 473 -6.49 -21.23 -19.21
N HIS A 474 -7.56 -20.49 -19.46
CA HIS A 474 -7.43 -19.07 -19.81
C HIS A 474 -7.23 -18.28 -18.51
N VAL A 475 -6.23 -17.40 -18.49
CA VAL A 475 -5.95 -16.52 -17.37
C VAL A 475 -5.67 -15.12 -17.89
N SER A 476 -6.22 -14.12 -17.22
CA SER A 476 -5.97 -12.72 -17.55
C SER A 476 -5.81 -11.84 -16.32
N VAL A 477 -5.08 -10.74 -16.49
CA VAL A 477 -4.98 -9.64 -15.53
C VAL A 477 -5.38 -8.34 -16.22
N THR A 478 -6.19 -7.54 -15.53
CA THR A 478 -6.59 -6.19 -15.98
C THR A 478 -6.11 -5.18 -14.96
N MET A 479 -5.25 -4.26 -15.40
CA MET A 479 -4.57 -3.27 -14.57
C MET A 479 -4.85 -1.87 -15.11
N PRO A 480 -5.86 -1.15 -14.60
CA PRO A 480 -6.33 0.08 -15.21
C PRO A 480 -5.43 1.29 -14.95
N CYS A 481 -4.51 1.21 -13.99
CA CYS A 481 -3.77 2.38 -13.55
C CYS A 481 -2.27 2.17 -13.25
N ILE A 482 -1.52 1.58 -14.17
CA ILE A 482 -0.07 1.40 -14.04
C ILE A 482 0.65 2.73 -14.30
N GLU A 483 1.35 3.27 -13.31
CA GLU A 483 2.05 4.54 -13.40
C GLU A 483 3.55 4.35 -13.57
N VAL A 484 4.01 4.46 -14.82
CA VAL A 484 5.40 4.17 -15.17
C VAL A 484 5.95 5.14 -16.20
N GLY A 485 7.27 5.34 -16.14
CA GLY A 485 8.05 6.08 -17.10
C GLY A 485 9.43 5.45 -17.31
N THR A 486 10.08 5.82 -18.41
CA THR A 486 11.44 5.36 -18.75
C THR A 486 12.44 6.52 -18.84
N ILE A 487 11.98 7.73 -18.50
CA ILE A 487 12.78 8.94 -18.28
C ILE A 487 12.30 9.69 -17.02
N GLY A 488 13.23 10.43 -16.40
CA GLY A 488 12.97 11.24 -15.21
C GLY A 488 12.95 10.45 -13.91
N GLY A 489 13.06 11.15 -12.78
CA GLY A 489 13.14 10.53 -11.46
C GLY A 489 14.29 9.53 -11.35
N GLY A 490 14.05 8.41 -10.66
CA GLY A 490 15.04 7.36 -10.41
C GLY A 490 15.47 6.57 -11.64
N THR A 491 14.79 6.70 -12.78
CA THR A 491 15.12 5.97 -14.03
C THR A 491 16.50 6.33 -14.59
N GLN A 492 17.06 7.46 -14.17
CA GLN A 492 18.36 7.96 -14.62
C GLN A 492 19.54 7.37 -13.83
N LEU A 493 19.28 6.82 -12.64
CA LEU A 493 20.30 6.21 -11.80
C LEU A 493 20.90 4.99 -12.50
N ALA A 494 22.23 4.82 -12.42
CA ALA A 494 22.96 3.86 -13.24
C ALA A 494 22.40 2.42 -13.16
N SER A 495 22.12 1.92 -11.95
CA SER A 495 21.59 0.57 -11.72
C SER A 495 20.18 0.40 -12.30
N GLN A 496 19.31 1.39 -12.10
CA GLN A 496 17.93 1.40 -12.58
C GLN A 496 17.88 1.53 -14.11
N ALA A 497 18.73 2.39 -14.67
CA ALA A 497 18.91 2.54 -16.10
C ALA A 497 19.42 1.25 -16.77
N ALA A 498 20.31 0.50 -16.11
CA ALA A 498 20.75 -0.81 -16.60
C ALA A 498 19.60 -1.84 -16.64
N CYS A 499 18.73 -1.83 -15.62
CA CYS A 499 17.53 -2.68 -15.59
C CYS A 499 16.52 -2.31 -16.69
N LEU A 500 16.30 -1.02 -16.96
CA LEU A 500 15.49 -0.58 -18.10
C LEU A 500 16.12 -0.96 -19.45
N ASN A 501 17.44 -0.94 -19.54
CA ASN A 501 18.17 -1.34 -20.74
C ASN A 501 18.05 -2.86 -21.00
N LEU A 502 18.07 -3.68 -19.95
CA LEU A 502 17.83 -5.12 -20.04
C LEU A 502 16.45 -5.43 -20.67
N LEU A 503 15.45 -4.59 -20.39
CA LEU A 503 14.11 -4.68 -20.95
C LEU A 503 13.99 -4.06 -22.36
N GLY A 504 15.03 -3.39 -22.86
CA GLY A 504 15.00 -2.69 -24.15
C GLY A 504 14.15 -1.41 -24.17
N VAL A 505 13.89 -0.81 -23.01
CA VAL A 505 12.99 0.36 -22.87
C VAL A 505 13.63 1.54 -22.16
N LYS A 506 14.96 1.59 -22.05
CA LYS A 506 15.67 2.72 -21.42
C LYS A 506 15.47 4.01 -22.24
N GLY A 507 15.18 5.11 -21.55
CA GLY A 507 15.15 6.43 -22.17
C GLY A 507 13.87 6.70 -22.95
N ALA A 508 13.86 7.85 -23.65
CA ALA A 508 12.76 8.25 -24.52
C ALA A 508 12.88 7.58 -25.89
N ASN A 509 11.75 7.25 -26.49
CA ASN A 509 11.70 6.90 -27.90
C ASN A 509 11.42 8.18 -28.72
N LEU A 510 12.37 8.58 -29.56
CA LEU A 510 12.27 9.83 -30.32
C LEU A 510 11.29 9.73 -31.50
N ASP A 511 11.18 8.55 -32.12
CA ASP A 511 10.32 8.32 -33.27
C ASP A 511 8.86 8.13 -32.88
N MET A 512 8.62 7.44 -31.75
CA MET A 512 7.30 7.17 -31.20
C MET A 512 7.25 7.51 -29.69
N PRO A 513 7.12 8.79 -29.32
CA PRO A 513 7.10 9.22 -27.92
C PRO A 513 6.05 8.45 -27.10
N GLY A 514 6.48 7.87 -25.98
CA GLY A 514 5.63 7.07 -25.09
C GLY A 514 5.73 5.56 -25.32
N SER A 515 6.23 5.11 -26.47
CA SER A 515 6.30 3.68 -26.78
C SER A 515 7.13 2.86 -25.80
N HIS A 516 8.22 3.39 -25.23
CA HIS A 516 9.04 2.67 -24.25
C HIS A 516 8.29 2.49 -22.93
N SER A 517 7.68 3.56 -22.42
CA SER A 517 6.89 3.50 -21.19
C SER A 517 5.61 2.66 -21.34
N GLN A 518 5.01 2.63 -22.54
CA GLN A 518 3.88 1.74 -22.87
C GLN A 518 4.32 0.27 -22.96
N CYS A 519 5.51 0.02 -23.52
CA CYS A 519 6.13 -1.31 -23.54
C CYS A 519 6.41 -1.81 -22.11
N LEU A 520 7.00 -0.96 -21.25
CA LEU A 520 7.24 -1.29 -19.85
C LEU A 520 5.96 -1.68 -19.11
N ALA A 521 4.86 -0.97 -19.31
CA ALA A 521 3.56 -1.31 -18.71
C ALA A 521 3.04 -2.69 -19.17
N LYS A 522 3.21 -3.03 -20.45
CA LYS A 522 2.85 -4.35 -21.00
C LYS A 522 3.72 -5.47 -20.42
N ILE A 523 5.02 -5.23 -20.25
CA ILE A 523 5.94 -6.17 -19.59
C ILE A 523 5.53 -6.39 -18.13
N ILE A 524 5.21 -5.32 -17.40
CA ILE A 524 4.76 -5.39 -16.00
C ILE A 524 3.48 -6.22 -15.90
N ALA A 525 2.47 -5.97 -16.75
CA ALA A 525 1.24 -6.77 -16.74
C ALA A 525 1.50 -8.25 -17.02
N GLY A 526 2.40 -8.57 -17.96
CA GLY A 526 2.83 -9.96 -18.21
C GLY A 526 3.56 -10.61 -17.02
N ALA A 527 4.40 -9.85 -16.32
CA ALA A 527 5.08 -10.32 -15.11
C ALA A 527 4.09 -10.53 -13.95
N VAL A 528 3.09 -9.65 -13.81
CA VAL A 528 2.00 -9.79 -12.83
C VAL A 528 1.19 -11.04 -13.15
N LEU A 529 0.80 -11.28 -14.41
CA LEU A 529 0.14 -12.50 -14.84
C LEU A 529 0.93 -13.76 -14.46
N ALA A 530 2.24 -13.75 -14.69
CA ALA A 530 3.14 -14.85 -14.30
C ALA A 530 3.16 -15.06 -12.78
N GLY A 531 3.28 -13.98 -12.01
CA GLY A 531 3.24 -14.00 -10.56
C GLY A 531 1.93 -14.58 -10.03
N GLU A 532 0.80 -14.06 -10.51
CA GLU A 532 -0.56 -14.49 -10.12
C GLU A 532 -0.74 -15.98 -10.38
N LEU A 533 -0.38 -16.45 -11.58
CA LEU A 533 -0.49 -17.85 -11.98
C LEU A 533 0.28 -18.77 -11.04
N SER A 534 1.53 -18.43 -10.72
CA SER A 534 2.38 -19.25 -9.85
C SER A 534 1.89 -19.27 -8.40
N LEU A 535 1.53 -18.11 -7.83
CA LEU A 535 1.07 -18.03 -6.45
C LEU A 535 -0.27 -18.73 -6.26
N MET A 536 -1.24 -18.48 -7.14
CA MET A 536 -2.54 -19.16 -7.10
C MET A 536 -2.38 -20.67 -7.20
N SER A 537 -1.45 -21.15 -8.03
CA SER A 537 -1.15 -22.58 -8.14
C SER A 537 -0.52 -23.16 -6.87
N ALA A 538 0.38 -22.41 -6.23
CA ALA A 538 0.97 -22.83 -4.96
C ALA A 538 -0.06 -22.89 -3.82
N LEU A 539 -1.02 -21.96 -3.80
CA LEU A 539 -2.14 -21.95 -2.87
C LEU A 539 -3.09 -23.11 -3.11
N ALA A 540 -3.51 -23.33 -4.36
CA ALA A 540 -4.40 -24.43 -4.75
C ALA A 540 -3.81 -25.80 -4.41
N ALA A 541 -2.49 -25.95 -4.48
CA ALA A 541 -1.78 -27.18 -4.13
C ALA A 541 -1.39 -27.29 -2.63
N GLY A 542 -1.65 -26.27 -1.80
CA GLY A 542 -1.25 -26.25 -0.38
C GLY A 542 0.27 -26.17 -0.16
N HIS A 543 1.03 -25.64 -1.12
CA HIS A 543 2.50 -25.60 -1.12
C HIS A 543 3.10 -24.30 -0.56
N LEU A 544 2.29 -23.29 -0.25
CA LEU A 544 2.79 -21.96 0.15
C LEU A 544 3.71 -22.02 1.38
N VAL A 545 3.26 -22.62 2.48
CA VAL A 545 4.02 -22.66 3.74
C VAL A 545 5.36 -23.39 3.58
N LYS A 546 5.37 -24.54 2.90
CA LYS A 546 6.60 -25.31 2.65
C LYS A 546 7.62 -24.51 1.83
N SER A 547 7.16 -23.73 0.86
CA SER A 547 8.02 -22.93 0.00
C SER A 547 8.63 -21.74 0.77
N HIS A 548 7.83 -20.99 1.51
CA HIS A 548 8.33 -19.90 2.35
C HIS A 548 9.30 -20.39 3.44
N MET A 549 9.04 -21.55 4.05
CA MET A 549 9.96 -22.11 5.05
C MET A 549 11.32 -22.52 4.46
N LYS A 550 11.37 -22.89 3.17
CA LYS A 550 12.62 -23.29 2.50
C LYS A 550 13.48 -22.10 2.05
N TYR A 551 12.86 -21.02 1.56
CA TYR A 551 13.61 -19.91 0.93
C TYR A 551 13.49 -18.57 1.66
N ASN A 552 12.50 -18.38 2.53
CA ASN A 552 12.27 -17.13 3.25
C ASN A 552 12.68 -17.20 4.74
N ARG A 553 13.16 -18.36 5.20
CA ARG A 553 13.88 -18.52 6.47
C ARG A 553 15.22 -19.16 6.16
N SER A 554 16.31 -18.46 6.40
CA SER A 554 17.62 -19.06 6.23
C SER A 554 17.80 -20.12 7.32
N SER A 555 18.35 -21.29 6.98
CA SER A 555 18.82 -22.26 7.97
C SER A 555 19.96 -21.69 8.83
N LYS A 556 20.55 -20.55 8.41
CA LYS A 556 21.59 -19.82 9.14
C LYS A 556 21.04 -19.10 10.38
N ASP A 557 19.82 -18.57 10.33
CA ASP A 557 19.21 -17.87 11.49
C ASP A 557 18.91 -18.82 12.66
N ILE A 558 18.71 -20.11 12.37
CA ILE A 558 18.51 -21.17 13.39
C ILE A 558 19.85 -21.59 13.99
N ALA A 559 20.95 -21.53 13.23
CA ALA A 559 22.29 -21.88 13.72
C ALA A 559 22.92 -20.75 14.55
N SER A 560 22.62 -19.48 14.26
CA SER A 560 23.16 -18.33 15.00
C SER A 560 22.45 -18.03 16.32
N THR A 561 21.30 -18.65 16.58
CA THR A 561 20.58 -18.56 17.86
C THR A 561 20.83 -19.75 18.80
N GLY A 562 21.69 -20.70 18.40
CA GLY A 562 22.04 -21.89 19.18
C GLY A 562 23.46 -21.88 19.75
N LEU A 563 23.69 -21.14 20.84
CA LEU A 563 24.77 -21.34 21.82
C LEU A 563 24.06 -21.29 23.18
N SER A 564 24.02 -22.28 24.07
CA SER A 564 24.88 -23.42 24.35
C SER A 564 24.04 -24.51 25.03
N GLY A 565 24.33 -25.77 24.73
CA GLY A 565 23.70 -26.92 25.37
C GLY A 565 24.19 -28.19 24.71
N SER A 566 25.28 -28.75 25.24
CA SER A 566 25.79 -30.04 24.84
C SER A 566 24.72 -31.11 25.06
N THR A 567 24.50 -31.95 24.05
CA THR A 567 24.30 -33.40 24.23
C THR A 567 24.36 -34.07 22.86
N ASP A 568 25.32 -34.99 22.74
CA ASP A 568 25.50 -35.96 21.67
C ASP A 568 24.19 -36.68 21.35
N VAL A 569 23.74 -36.59 20.09
CA VAL A 569 22.96 -37.66 19.47
C VAL A 569 23.43 -37.83 18.03
N ARG A 570 24.16 -38.93 17.81
CA ARG A 570 24.49 -39.46 16.49
C ARG A 570 23.21 -39.63 15.67
N ARG A 571 23.16 -39.02 14.47
CA ARG A 571 22.28 -39.48 13.39
C ARG A 571 23.11 -39.64 12.13
N SER A 572 23.11 -40.87 11.63
CA SER A 572 23.75 -41.29 10.40
C SER A 572 23.17 -40.52 9.21
N SER A 573 24.07 -39.95 8.42
CA SER A 573 23.80 -39.35 7.13
C SER A 573 23.85 -40.43 6.05
N ASP A 574 22.69 -40.94 5.64
CA ASP A 574 22.54 -41.56 4.32
C ASP A 574 22.07 -40.49 3.35
N ILE A 575 23.04 -39.87 2.67
CA ILE A 575 22.84 -39.03 1.50
C ILE A 575 22.94 -39.98 0.30
N ALA A 576 21.79 -40.43 -0.20
CA ALA A 576 21.69 -41.02 -1.53
C ALA A 576 21.41 -39.91 -2.53
N CYS A 577 22.41 -39.64 -3.35
CA CYS A 577 22.36 -38.83 -4.54
C CYS A 577 21.45 -39.46 -5.63
N LEU A 578 20.75 -38.57 -6.36
CA LEU A 578 20.29 -38.66 -7.77
C LEU A 578 18.99 -39.41 -8.12
N PRO A 579 18.34 -39.10 -9.27
CA PRO A 579 18.70 -38.10 -10.31
C PRO A 579 17.78 -36.87 -10.41
#